data_AF-A0AAD5T5A1-F1
#
_entry.id   AF-A0AAD5T5A1-F1
#
_cell.length_a   1.000
_cell.length_b   1.000
_cell.length_c   1.000
_cell.angle_alpha   90.00
_cell.angle_beta   90.00
_cell.angle_gamma   90.00
#
_symmetry.space_group_name_H-M   'P 1'
#
loop_
_entity.id
_entity.type
_entity.pdbx_description
1 polymer ?
#
loop_
_entity_poly.entity_id
_entity_poly.type
_entity_poly.pdbx_seq_one_letter_code
_entity_poly.pdbx_strand_id
1 'polypeptide(L)'
;MSLQKCVVFGLKEHRHYSSANPPLFDTYEFVAACERDAKLDPQVAEALLSVLSDAVSQSVGTVATESVTSAEFEKRVHANSIDFSHLRADLGLVEKNDFMLLKADVARLSNDVEKLHMRSAEEFRRIQANTRLEISMEKSRIKDDQNAQTIRMKEMDAQIESDLASIKTVMEGLRWDLFRSLFPLLSAAGALAFSYLRFLR
;
A
#
# COMPACT_ATOMS: atom_id res chain seq x y z
N MET A 1 16.15 22.92 90.17
CA MET A 1 15.23 21.83 90.58
C MET A 1 14.66 21.28 89.28
N SER A 2 14.84 20.05 88.84
CA SER A 2 15.34 18.81 89.43
C SER A 2 16.13 18.08 88.34
N LEU A 3 17.42 17.82 88.56
CA LEU A 3 18.20 16.92 87.72
C LEU A 3 17.78 15.49 88.10
N GLN A 4 16.96 14.87 87.26
CA GLN A 4 16.55 13.49 87.45
C GLN A 4 17.73 12.58 87.09
N LYS A 5 18.50 12.23 88.13
CA LYS A 5 19.58 11.25 88.05
C LYS A 5 18.98 9.88 87.74
N CYS A 6 19.10 9.42 86.49
CA CYS A 6 18.93 8.00 86.15
C CYS A 6 20.12 7.23 86.72
N VAL A 7 19.91 6.51 87.82
CA VAL A 7 20.81 5.43 88.24
C VAL A 7 20.48 4.23 87.35
N VAL A 8 21.28 4.02 86.31
CA VAL A 8 21.27 2.78 85.52
C VAL A 8 22.44 1.95 86.01
N PHE A 9 22.13 0.88 86.73
CA PHE A 9 23.09 -0.16 87.06
C PHE A 9 23.41 -0.94 85.78
N GLY A 10 24.65 -0.82 85.30
CA GLY A 10 25.33 -1.95 84.68
C GLY A 10 25.04 -2.32 83.23
N LEU A 11 24.68 -1.42 82.31
CA LEU A 11 25.02 -1.60 80.88
C LEU A 11 25.40 -0.26 80.25
N LYS A 12 26.52 -0.30 79.55
CA LYS A 12 27.41 0.80 79.23
C LYS A 12 27.07 1.34 77.84
N GLU A 13 26.20 2.35 77.72
CA GLU A 13 26.26 3.35 76.64
C GLU A 13 25.29 4.51 76.89
N HIS A 14 25.85 5.65 77.29
CA HIS A 14 25.12 6.92 77.39
C HIS A 14 24.85 7.48 75.99
N ARG A 15 23.69 7.16 75.40
CA ARG A 15 23.17 7.94 74.26
C ARG A 15 22.42 9.16 74.78
N HIS A 16 22.92 10.35 74.45
CA HIS A 16 22.22 11.61 74.66
C HIS A 16 20.96 11.64 73.77
N TYR A 17 19.78 11.53 74.38
CA TYR A 17 18.50 11.80 73.71
C TYR A 17 18.27 13.31 73.63
N SER A 18 18.08 13.82 72.42
CA SER A 18 17.67 15.21 72.17
C SER A 18 16.16 15.36 72.41
N SER A 19 15.76 16.44 73.08
CA SER A 19 14.36 16.79 73.45
C SER A 19 13.35 16.83 72.29
N ALA A 20 13.80 16.73 71.03
CA ALA A 20 12.99 16.84 69.83
C ALA A 20 12.31 15.52 69.39
N ASN A 21 12.72 14.36 69.93
CA ASN A 21 12.05 13.08 69.68
C ASN A 21 11.90 12.30 71.00
N PRO A 22 10.70 12.24 71.60
CA PRO A 22 10.50 11.44 72.79
C PRO A 22 10.76 9.96 72.49
N PRO A 23 11.21 9.17 73.49
CA PRO A 23 11.39 7.73 73.30
C PRO A 23 10.05 7.11 72.89
N LEU A 24 10.06 6.33 71.80
CA LEU A 24 8.86 5.67 71.27
C LEU A 24 8.34 4.55 72.20
N PHE A 25 9.17 4.11 73.15
CA PHE A 25 8.85 3.04 74.08
C PHE A 25 9.24 3.46 75.51
N ASP A 26 8.25 3.53 76.39
CA ASP A 26 8.44 3.85 77.82
C ASP A 26 8.74 2.56 78.60
N THR A 27 10.01 2.39 78.95
CA THR A 27 10.51 1.24 79.72
C THR A 27 10.00 1.22 81.16
N TYR A 28 9.69 2.37 81.76
CA TYR A 28 9.23 2.46 83.14
C TYR A 28 7.74 2.10 83.25
N GLU A 29 6.93 2.59 82.30
CA GLU A 29 5.51 2.23 82.24
C GLU A 29 5.31 0.74 81.97
N PHE A 30 6.16 0.13 81.14
CA PHE A 30 6.11 -1.31 80.85
C PHE A 30 6.37 -2.17 82.10
N VAL A 31 7.42 -1.87 82.87
CA VAL A 31 7.72 -2.61 84.11
C VAL A 31 6.64 -2.39 85.16
N ALA A 32 6.18 -1.14 85.33
CA ALA A 32 5.10 -0.80 86.27
C ALA A 32 3.75 -1.42 85.89
N ALA A 33 3.48 -1.65 84.60
CA ALA A 33 2.30 -2.39 84.13
C ALA A 33 2.44 -3.90 84.38
N CYS A 34 3.62 -4.49 84.12
CA CYS A 34 3.88 -5.90 84.41
C CYS A 34 3.78 -6.24 85.90
N GLU A 35 4.24 -5.34 86.77
CA GLU A 35 4.11 -5.50 88.23
C GLU A 35 2.65 -5.40 88.69
N ARG A 36 1.89 -4.43 88.16
CA ARG A 36 0.48 -4.21 88.55
C ARG A 36 -0.48 -5.27 88.02
N ASP A 37 -0.42 -5.57 86.74
CA ASP A 37 -1.44 -6.36 86.07
C ASP A 37 -1.13 -7.87 86.10
N ALA A 38 0.15 -8.24 86.06
CA ALA A 38 0.59 -9.63 85.98
C ALA A 38 1.26 -10.16 87.26
N LYS A 39 1.53 -9.30 88.27
CA LYS A 39 2.19 -9.64 89.55
C LYS A 39 3.53 -10.37 89.37
N LEU A 40 4.32 -9.95 88.37
CA LEU A 40 5.65 -10.49 88.15
C LEU A 40 6.65 -9.94 89.19
N ASP A 41 7.66 -10.73 89.51
CA ASP A 41 8.82 -10.28 90.27
C ASP A 41 9.59 -9.21 89.47
N PRO A 42 10.11 -8.14 90.10
CA PRO A 42 10.74 -7.02 89.39
C PRO A 42 11.89 -7.47 88.50
N GLN A 43 12.64 -8.50 88.93
CA GLN A 43 13.79 -9.02 88.17
C GLN A 43 13.34 -9.73 86.87
N VAL A 44 12.18 -10.38 86.90
CA VAL A 44 11.61 -11.07 85.73
C VAL A 44 11.00 -10.06 84.75
N ALA A 45 10.36 -9.00 85.26
CA ALA A 45 9.84 -7.91 84.42
C ALA A 45 10.98 -7.15 83.71
N GLU A 46 12.09 -6.90 84.40
CA GLU A 46 13.31 -6.31 83.81
C GLU A 46 13.95 -7.23 82.74
N ALA A 47 14.02 -8.55 83.00
CA ALA A 47 14.55 -9.51 82.04
C ALA A 47 13.65 -9.67 80.79
N LEU A 48 12.33 -9.58 80.94
CA LEU A 48 11.41 -9.60 79.81
C LEU A 48 11.53 -8.32 78.97
N LEU A 49 11.70 -7.19 79.65
CA LEU A 49 11.91 -5.90 79.02
C LEU A 49 13.19 -5.86 78.17
N SER A 50 14.28 -6.46 78.65
CA SER A 50 15.54 -6.51 77.88
C SER A 50 15.40 -7.33 76.60
N VAL A 51 14.76 -8.50 76.67
CA VAL A 51 14.49 -9.34 75.49
C VAL A 51 13.57 -8.63 74.49
N LEU A 52 12.54 -7.93 74.98
CA LEU A 52 11.65 -7.15 74.13
C LEU A 52 12.39 -5.98 73.46
N SER A 53 13.21 -5.25 74.22
CA SER A 53 14.03 -4.16 73.71
C SER A 53 15.00 -4.63 72.64
N ASP A 54 15.61 -5.80 72.81
CA ASP A 54 16.51 -6.40 71.82
C ASP A 54 15.75 -6.82 70.55
N ALA A 55 14.59 -7.49 70.69
CA ALA A 55 13.77 -7.90 69.54
C ALA A 55 13.23 -6.70 68.75
N VAL A 56 12.78 -5.64 69.45
CA VAL A 56 12.33 -4.38 68.83
C VAL A 56 13.50 -3.67 68.16
N SER A 57 14.66 -3.59 68.80
CA SER A 57 15.86 -2.97 68.22
C SER A 57 16.33 -3.71 66.96
N GLN A 58 16.28 -5.04 66.96
CA GLN A 58 16.59 -5.85 65.79
C GLN A 58 15.58 -5.61 64.66
N SER A 59 14.28 -5.60 64.96
CA SER A 59 13.22 -5.33 63.97
C SER A 59 13.33 -3.92 63.37
N VAL A 60 13.54 -2.91 64.20
CA VAL A 60 13.77 -1.52 63.75
C VAL A 60 15.05 -1.43 62.93
N GLY A 61 16.12 -2.16 63.30
CA GLY A 61 17.35 -2.24 62.52
C GLY A 61 17.11 -2.82 61.12
N THR A 62 16.41 -3.94 61.00
CA THR A 62 16.07 -4.56 59.72
C THR A 62 15.20 -3.64 58.85
N VAL A 63 14.13 -3.07 59.43
CA VAL A 63 13.26 -2.13 58.70
C VAL A 63 14.03 -0.88 58.28
N ALA A 64 14.90 -0.34 59.13
CA ALA A 64 15.72 0.82 58.79
C ALA A 64 16.70 0.52 57.65
N THR A 65 17.29 -0.70 57.60
CA THR A 65 18.20 -1.11 56.52
C THR A 65 17.51 -1.37 55.19
N GLU A 66 16.26 -1.84 55.21
CA GLU A 66 15.46 -2.06 53.99
C GLU A 66 14.69 -0.80 53.56
N SER A 67 14.46 0.11 54.49
CA SER A 67 13.83 1.40 54.23
C SER A 67 14.77 2.35 53.53
N VAL A 68 14.17 3.20 52.71
CA VAL A 68 14.87 4.23 51.96
C VAL A 68 14.71 5.53 52.72
N THR A 69 15.81 6.26 52.90
CA THR A 69 15.73 7.60 53.50
C THR A 69 14.96 8.55 52.58
N SER A 70 14.19 9.48 53.14
CA SER A 70 13.42 10.44 52.34
C SER A 70 14.30 11.21 51.34
N ALA A 71 15.54 11.52 51.71
CA ALA A 71 16.51 12.19 50.84
C ALA A 71 16.92 11.33 49.62
N GLU A 72 17.12 10.02 49.79
CA GLU A 72 17.42 9.11 48.68
C GLU A 72 16.21 8.88 47.77
N PHE A 73 15.02 8.83 48.36
CA PHE A 73 13.78 8.76 47.59
C PHE A 73 13.59 10.01 46.71
N GLU A 74 13.72 11.21 47.27
CA GLU A 74 13.63 12.47 46.53
C GLU A 74 14.68 12.54 45.41
N LYS A 75 15.92 12.13 45.68
CA LYS A 75 16.98 12.08 44.66
C LYS A 75 16.62 11.16 43.50
N ARG A 76 16.06 9.97 43.78
CA ARG A 76 15.63 9.02 42.74
C ARG A 76 14.45 9.54 41.94
N VAL A 77 13.48 10.17 42.59
CA VAL A 77 12.36 10.83 41.90
C VAL A 77 12.88 11.94 40.98
N HIS A 78 13.84 12.73 41.44
CA HIS A 78 14.41 13.81 40.64
C HIS A 78 15.20 13.29 39.43
N ALA A 79 16.02 12.25 39.62
CA ALA A 79 16.73 11.57 38.53
C ALA A 79 15.74 11.04 37.47
N ASN A 80 14.70 10.31 37.91
CA ASN A 80 13.65 9.82 37.00
C ASN A 80 12.96 10.97 36.27
N SER A 81 12.66 12.09 36.94
CA SER A 81 12.03 13.25 36.30
C SER A 81 12.89 13.85 35.20
N ILE A 82 14.21 13.88 35.38
CA ILE A 82 15.16 14.35 34.36
C ILE A 82 15.18 13.37 33.20
N ASP A 83 15.26 12.08 33.47
CA ASP A 83 15.26 11.03 32.44
C ASP A 83 13.97 11.06 31.60
N PHE A 84 12.82 11.25 32.24
CA PHE A 84 11.53 11.43 31.55
C PHE A 84 11.52 12.69 30.68
N SER A 85 12.15 13.77 31.15
CA SER A 85 12.25 15.01 30.36
C SER A 85 13.14 14.83 29.13
N HIS A 86 14.25 14.09 29.27
CA HIS A 86 15.14 13.74 28.17
C HIS A 86 14.44 12.84 27.15
N LEU A 87 13.82 11.75 27.61
CA LEU A 87 13.09 10.81 26.75
C LEU A 87 11.99 11.52 25.96
N ARG A 88 11.27 12.45 26.60
CA ARG A 88 10.23 13.24 25.93
C ARG A 88 10.81 14.16 24.86
N ALA A 89 11.98 14.75 25.10
CA ALA A 89 12.66 15.60 24.12
C ALA A 89 13.13 14.77 22.91
N ASP A 90 13.74 13.61 23.16
CA ASP A 90 14.18 12.68 22.13
C ASP A 90 13.00 12.17 21.29
N LEU A 91 11.93 11.73 21.95
CA LEU A 91 10.71 11.29 21.27
C LEU A 91 10.13 12.41 20.40
N GLY A 92 10.02 13.62 20.93
CA GLY A 92 9.54 14.76 20.17
C GLY A 92 10.45 15.15 18.99
N LEU A 93 11.75 14.87 19.06
CA LEU A 93 12.68 15.07 17.94
C LEU A 93 12.49 14.01 16.86
N VAL A 94 12.42 12.74 17.25
CA VAL A 94 12.19 11.61 16.33
C VAL A 94 10.85 11.76 15.63
N GLU A 95 9.78 12.02 16.37
CA GLU A 95 8.44 12.23 15.80
C GLU A 95 8.43 13.37 14.76
N LYS A 96 9.10 14.49 15.05
CA LYS A 96 9.21 15.60 14.09
C LYS A 96 10.03 15.21 12.87
N ASN A 97 11.12 14.47 13.05
CA ASN A 97 11.96 14.02 11.95
C ASN A 97 11.18 13.05 11.03
N ASP A 98 10.59 12.02 11.61
CA ASP A 98 9.78 11.02 10.90
C ASP A 98 8.59 11.67 10.22
N PHE A 99 7.92 12.62 10.87
CA PHE A 99 6.83 13.38 10.26
C PHE A 99 7.29 14.20 9.06
N MET A 100 8.45 14.87 9.15
CA MET A 100 9.01 15.62 8.03
C MET A 100 9.42 14.71 6.87
N LEU A 101 10.05 13.57 7.15
CA LEU A 101 10.40 12.57 6.16
C LEU A 101 9.15 12.01 5.47
N LEU A 102 8.16 11.58 6.24
CA LEU A 102 6.90 11.06 5.72
C LEU A 102 6.19 12.11 4.86
N LYS A 103 6.16 13.37 5.29
CA LYS A 103 5.58 14.47 4.51
C LYS A 103 6.33 14.69 3.20
N ALA A 104 7.66 14.61 3.20
CA ALA A 104 8.47 14.71 2.00
C ALA A 104 8.20 13.54 1.03
N ASP A 105 8.10 12.31 1.55
CA ASP A 105 7.79 11.13 0.76
C ASP A 105 6.38 11.19 0.16
N VAL A 106 5.39 11.63 0.93
CA VAL A 106 4.02 11.85 0.43
C VAL A 106 4.00 12.88 -0.70
N ALA A 107 4.69 14.02 -0.53
CA ALA A 107 4.78 15.04 -1.56
C ALA A 107 5.49 14.53 -2.83
N ARG A 108 6.57 13.77 -2.66
CA ARG A 108 7.29 13.13 -3.76
C ARG A 108 6.41 12.12 -4.50
N LEU A 109 5.74 11.23 -3.76
CA LEU A 109 4.90 10.18 -4.35
C LEU A 109 3.69 10.79 -5.07
N SER A 110 3.10 11.84 -4.50
CA SER A 110 2.03 12.60 -5.17
C SER A 110 2.49 13.23 -6.49
N ASN A 111 3.70 13.78 -6.54
CA ASN A 111 4.28 14.33 -7.77
C ASN A 111 4.56 13.24 -8.82
N ASP A 112 5.09 12.10 -8.39
CA ASP A 112 5.35 10.97 -9.28
C ASP A 112 4.06 10.38 -9.85
N VAL A 113 2.99 10.31 -9.05
CA VAL A 113 1.64 9.91 -9.52
C VAL A 113 1.12 10.89 -10.56
N GLU A 114 1.21 12.21 -10.32
CA GLU A 114 0.75 13.21 -11.28
C GLU A 114 1.54 13.14 -12.60
N LYS A 115 2.87 12.96 -12.53
CA LYS A 115 3.71 12.77 -13.72
C LYS A 115 3.33 11.51 -14.49
N LEU A 116 3.07 10.40 -13.81
CA LEU A 116 2.65 9.15 -14.45
C LEU A 116 1.29 9.32 -15.11
N HIS A 117 0.35 10.01 -14.45
CA HIS A 117 -0.96 10.30 -15.01
C HIS A 117 -0.86 11.16 -16.28
N MET A 118 -0.05 12.23 -16.25
CA MET A 118 0.20 13.06 -17.45
C MET A 118 0.84 12.26 -18.59
N ARG A 119 1.84 11.43 -18.31
CA ARG A 119 2.48 10.57 -19.32
C ARG A 119 1.50 9.57 -19.92
N SER A 120 0.69 8.93 -19.09
CA SER A 120 -0.32 7.97 -19.56
C SER A 120 -1.36 8.64 -20.44
N ALA A 121 -1.84 9.82 -20.06
CA ALA A 121 -2.78 10.60 -20.86
C ALA A 121 -2.18 11.02 -22.21
N GLU A 122 -0.90 11.40 -22.24
CA GLU A 122 -0.20 11.75 -23.48
C GLU A 122 -0.02 10.55 -24.41
N GLU A 123 0.47 9.42 -23.89
CA GLU A 123 0.62 8.20 -24.69
C GLU A 123 -0.74 7.68 -25.19
N PHE A 124 -1.81 7.79 -24.38
CA PHE A 124 -3.16 7.44 -24.83
C PHE A 124 -3.61 8.32 -26.00
N ARG A 125 -3.43 9.64 -25.91
CA ARG A 125 -3.75 10.57 -27.01
C ARG A 125 -2.93 10.27 -28.26
N ARG A 126 -1.64 9.98 -28.09
CA ARG A 126 -0.74 9.62 -29.19
C ARG A 126 -1.17 8.32 -29.87
N ILE A 127 -1.48 7.28 -29.10
CA ILE A 127 -2.00 6.01 -29.63
C ILE A 127 -3.31 6.26 -30.37
N GLN A 128 -4.24 7.03 -29.78
CA GLN A 128 -5.52 7.34 -30.40
C GLN A 128 -5.36 8.08 -31.74
N ALA A 129 -4.45 9.06 -31.81
CA ALA A 129 -4.16 9.80 -33.03
C ALA A 129 -3.52 8.88 -34.10
N ASN A 130 -2.56 8.04 -33.69
CA ASN A 130 -1.91 7.07 -34.57
C ASN A 130 -2.91 6.06 -35.13
N THR A 131 -3.74 5.45 -34.29
CA THR A 131 -4.77 4.50 -34.72
C THR A 131 -5.76 5.15 -35.69
N ARG A 132 -6.17 6.40 -35.44
CA ARG A 132 -7.05 7.13 -36.37
C ARG A 132 -6.37 7.36 -37.72
N LEU A 133 -5.08 7.73 -37.72
CA LEU A 133 -4.29 7.89 -38.93
C LEU A 133 -4.16 6.56 -39.69
N GLU A 134 -3.77 5.49 -39.00
CA GLU A 134 -3.63 4.14 -39.55
C GLU A 134 -4.94 3.69 -40.22
N ILE A 135 -6.08 3.83 -39.55
CA ILE A 135 -7.39 3.49 -40.13
C ILE A 135 -7.67 4.34 -41.37
N SER A 136 -7.35 5.64 -41.34
CA SER A 136 -7.58 6.51 -42.49
C SER A 136 -6.71 6.15 -43.69
N MET A 137 -5.45 5.77 -43.46
CA MET A 137 -4.53 5.30 -44.50
C MET A 137 -4.98 3.96 -45.06
N GLU A 138 -5.35 3.01 -44.20
CA GLU A 138 -5.82 1.69 -44.65
C GLU A 138 -7.14 1.80 -45.41
N LYS A 139 -8.05 2.68 -45.00
CA LYS A 139 -9.28 2.97 -45.74
C LYS A 139 -8.98 3.56 -47.13
N SER A 140 -7.97 4.43 -47.24
CA SER A 140 -7.53 4.93 -48.55
C SER A 140 -6.98 3.80 -49.40
N ARG A 141 -6.10 2.95 -48.84
CA ARG A 141 -5.49 1.82 -49.53
C ARG A 141 -6.53 0.85 -50.08
N ILE A 142 -7.49 0.45 -49.25
CA ILE A 142 -8.61 -0.42 -49.67
C ILE A 142 -9.40 0.23 -50.81
N LYS A 143 -9.66 1.54 -50.73
CA LYS A 143 -10.39 2.26 -51.78
C LYS A 143 -9.60 2.31 -53.08
N ASP A 144 -8.29 2.51 -53.02
CA ASP A 144 -7.42 2.55 -54.20
C ASP A 144 -7.33 1.17 -54.87
N ASP A 145 -7.22 0.10 -54.07
CA ASP A 145 -7.27 -1.28 -54.56
C ASP A 145 -8.64 -1.61 -55.20
N GLN A 146 -9.74 -1.19 -54.57
CA GLN A 146 -11.10 -1.33 -55.14
C GLN A 146 -11.26 -0.56 -56.45
N ASN A 147 -10.73 0.67 -56.52
CA ASN A 147 -10.74 1.46 -57.74
C ASN A 147 -9.92 0.78 -58.86
N ALA A 148 -8.75 0.25 -58.53
CA ALA A 148 -7.91 -0.48 -59.48
C ALA A 148 -8.64 -1.73 -60.03
N GLN A 149 -9.31 -2.49 -59.17
CA GLN A 149 -10.14 -3.62 -59.59
C GLN A 149 -11.32 -3.18 -60.48
N THR A 150 -11.98 -2.08 -60.13
CA THR A 150 -13.08 -1.51 -60.93
C THR A 150 -12.60 -1.10 -62.33
N ILE A 151 -11.41 -0.52 -62.44
CA ILE A 151 -10.81 -0.16 -63.74
C ILE A 151 -10.53 -1.41 -64.56
N ARG A 152 -9.89 -2.44 -63.97
CA ARG A 152 -9.63 -3.71 -64.66
C ARG A 152 -10.92 -4.39 -65.12
N MET A 153 -11.97 -4.33 -64.30
CA MET A 153 -13.28 -4.89 -64.67
C MET A 153 -13.86 -4.18 -65.89
N LYS A 154 -13.83 -2.84 -65.91
CA LYS A 154 -14.29 -2.04 -67.07
C LYS A 154 -13.49 -2.32 -68.33
N GLU A 155 -12.18 -2.52 -68.20
CA GLU A 155 -11.32 -2.86 -69.33
C GLU A 155 -11.68 -4.25 -69.88
N MET A 156 -11.89 -5.24 -69.02
CA MET A 156 -12.36 -6.57 -69.43
C MET A 156 -13.76 -6.51 -70.07
N ASP A 157 -14.68 -5.72 -69.52
CA ASP A 157 -16.01 -5.52 -70.11
C ASP A 157 -15.91 -4.90 -71.52
N ALA A 158 -15.02 -3.93 -71.72
CA ALA A 158 -14.79 -3.32 -73.02
C ALA A 158 -14.15 -4.31 -74.02
N GLN A 159 -13.25 -5.18 -73.55
CA GLN A 159 -12.69 -6.26 -74.38
C GLN A 159 -13.77 -7.27 -74.78
N ILE A 160 -14.64 -7.66 -73.84
CA ILE A 160 -15.77 -8.58 -74.11
C ILE A 160 -16.73 -7.97 -75.15
N GLU A 161 -17.07 -6.70 -75.05
CA GLU A 161 -17.94 -6.03 -76.04
C GLU A 161 -17.29 -5.98 -77.43
N SER A 162 -15.98 -5.71 -77.49
CA SER A 162 -15.21 -5.75 -78.74
C SER A 162 -15.19 -7.15 -79.36
N ASP A 163 -14.97 -8.19 -78.55
CA ASP A 163 -15.00 -9.58 -79.01
C ASP A 163 -16.39 -9.98 -79.48
N LEU A 164 -17.45 -9.53 -78.80
CA LEU A 164 -18.84 -9.76 -79.20
C LEU A 164 -19.14 -9.11 -80.56
N ALA A 165 -18.70 -7.87 -80.77
CA ALA A 165 -18.84 -7.18 -82.05
C ALA A 165 -18.05 -7.88 -83.16
N SER A 166 -16.81 -8.30 -82.87
CA SER A 166 -15.98 -9.10 -83.78
C SER A 166 -16.70 -10.39 -84.20
N ILE A 167 -17.19 -11.19 -83.24
CA ILE A 167 -17.94 -12.42 -83.51
C ILE A 167 -19.19 -12.13 -84.37
N LYS A 168 -19.91 -11.04 -84.08
CA LYS A 168 -21.09 -10.65 -84.86
C LYS A 168 -20.73 -10.31 -86.31
N THR A 169 -19.65 -9.57 -86.55
CA THR A 169 -19.20 -9.26 -87.92
C THR A 169 -18.78 -10.52 -88.69
N VAL A 170 -18.09 -11.45 -88.03
CA VAL A 170 -17.76 -12.76 -88.61
C VAL A 170 -19.02 -13.53 -88.98
N MET A 171 -20.03 -13.53 -88.12
CA MET A 171 -21.32 -14.19 -88.38
C MET A 171 -22.07 -13.57 -89.56
N GLU A 172 -22.09 -12.23 -89.67
CA GLU A 172 -22.67 -11.53 -90.81
C GLU A 172 -21.92 -11.84 -92.11
N GLY A 173 -20.59 -11.93 -92.05
CA GLY A 173 -19.75 -12.38 -93.17
C GLY A 173 -20.12 -13.79 -93.65
N LEU A 174 -20.20 -14.75 -92.73
CA LEU A 174 -20.62 -16.13 -93.04
C LEU A 174 -22.00 -16.18 -93.67
N ARG A 175 -22.95 -15.37 -93.19
CA ARG A 175 -24.28 -15.26 -93.80
C ARG A 175 -24.20 -14.79 -95.25
N TRP A 176 -23.37 -13.78 -95.56
CA TRP A 176 -23.19 -13.31 -96.92
C TRP A 176 -22.49 -14.32 -97.82
N ASP A 177 -21.49 -15.04 -97.30
CA ASP A 177 -20.77 -16.10 -98.03
C ASP A 177 -21.70 -17.27 -98.38
N LEU A 178 -22.54 -17.70 -97.43
CA LEU A 178 -23.57 -18.71 -97.67
C LEU A 178 -24.58 -18.25 -98.73
N PHE A 179 -25.05 -17.01 -98.66
CA PHE A 179 -25.96 -16.47 -99.67
C PHE A 179 -25.32 -16.43 -101.06
N ARG A 180 -24.07 -15.96 -101.14
CA ARG A 180 -23.33 -15.84 -102.41
C ARG A 180 -23.04 -17.20 -103.05
N SER A 181 -22.77 -18.23 -102.26
CA SER A 181 -22.52 -19.57 -102.77
C SER A 181 -23.82 -20.32 -103.13
N LEU A 182 -24.88 -20.16 -102.34
CA LEU A 182 -26.15 -20.86 -102.54
C LEU A 182 -26.99 -20.27 -103.68
N PHE A 183 -27.01 -18.96 -103.85
CA PHE A 183 -27.86 -18.28 -104.84
C PHE A 183 -27.61 -18.71 -106.29
N PRO A 184 -26.34 -18.83 -106.78
CA PRO A 184 -26.05 -19.33 -108.12
C PRO A 184 -26.46 -20.79 -108.32
N LEU A 185 -26.31 -21.63 -107.28
CA LEU A 185 -26.73 -23.03 -107.33
C LEU A 185 -28.25 -23.15 -107.51
N LEU A 186 -29.03 -22.37 -106.74
CA LEU A 186 -30.48 -22.31 -106.89
C LEU A 186 -30.90 -21.78 -108.26
N SER A 187 -30.22 -20.74 -108.76
CA SER A 187 -30.49 -20.19 -110.10
C SER A 187 -30.16 -21.18 -111.21
N ALA A 188 -29.06 -21.93 -111.09
CA ALA A 188 -28.67 -22.96 -112.06
C ALA A 188 -29.66 -24.14 -112.06
N ALA A 189 -30.07 -24.62 -110.88
CA ALA A 189 -31.09 -25.63 -110.73
C ALA A 189 -32.44 -25.17 -111.32
N GLY A 190 -32.83 -23.92 -111.06
CA GLY A 190 -34.03 -23.31 -111.64
C GLY A 190 -33.97 -23.25 -113.17
N ALA A 191 -32.85 -22.81 -113.76
CA ALA A 191 -32.66 -22.78 -115.21
C ALA A 191 -32.77 -24.18 -115.84
N LEU A 192 -32.19 -25.19 -115.20
CA LEU A 192 -32.31 -26.59 -115.64
C LEU A 192 -33.77 -27.07 -115.58
N ALA A 193 -34.49 -26.77 -114.50
CA ALA A 193 -35.91 -27.11 -114.37
C ALA A 193 -36.78 -26.41 -115.43
N PHE A 194 -36.55 -25.11 -115.69
CA PHE A 194 -37.25 -24.37 -116.76
C PHE A 194 -36.96 -24.94 -118.14
N SER A 195 -35.71 -25.33 -118.40
CA SER A 195 -35.32 -26.01 -119.65
C SER A 195 -36.03 -27.35 -119.82
N TYR A 196 -36.10 -28.15 -118.76
CA TYR A 196 -36.78 -29.45 -118.75
C TYR A 196 -38.30 -29.31 -118.95
N LEU A 197 -38.95 -28.39 -118.25
CA LEU A 197 -40.38 -28.10 -118.42
C LEU A 197 -40.70 -27.61 -119.85
N ARG A 198 -39.80 -26.84 -120.47
CA ARG A 198 -39.95 -26.42 -121.88
C ARG A 198 -39.78 -27.58 -122.86
N PHE A 199 -38.97 -28.59 -122.55
CA PHE A 199 -38.80 -29.77 -123.40
C PHE A 199 -40.00 -30.73 -123.35
N LEU A 200 -40.76 -30.72 -122.24
CA LEU A 200 -41.95 -31.56 -122.03
C LEU A 200 -43.26 -30.98 -122.57
N ARG A 201 -43.27 -29.71 -123.01
CA ARG A 201 -44.43 -29.03 -123.59
C ARG A 201 -44.24 -28.84 -125.09
#